data_AF-A0A8D0EUX2-F1
#
_entry.id   AF-A0A8D0EUX2-F1
#
_cell.length_a   1.000
_cell.length_b   1.000
_cell.length_c   1.000
_cell.angle_alpha   90.00
_cell.angle_beta   90.00
_cell.angle_gamma   90.00
#
_symmetry.space_group_name_H-M   'P 1'
#
loop_
_entity.id
_entity.type
_entity.pdbx_description
1 polymer ?
#
loop_
_entity_poly.entity_id
_entity_poly.type
_entity_poly.pdbx_seq_one_letter_code
_entity_poly.pdbx_strand_id
1 'polypeptide(L)'
;MSDVVERTLSVLPGLLGQHDPGAGPGSAGGPGRVSATSRLGSLIRSITALTSKHEEEKLIQQELTSLKTTVSAPTTTLVSSVSCYKLWEQQSKGGEKQCLLLSFIGYLAVSLFLHENHELLLLLVNTVVKDLQSTNLVEVCMALTIVSQIFPREMIPAVLPLIEDKLQHSKEIIRRKAVQALYKFYLIAPNQVQHIHDKFRKALCDRDAGVMAASLHIYLQMIKENPSGYKDLTGSFVTILKQVVGGKLPIDFNYHSVPAPWLQIQLLRILGLLGKDDPRTSELMYDVLDESLRRAEINHNITYAILFECVQTIYTIYPKSELLEKAAKCIGKFVLSPKINLKYLGKDT
;
A
#
# COMPACT_ATOMS: atom_id res chain seq x y z
N MET A 1 13.73 -1.01 -12.18
CA MET A 1 12.50 -1.74 -11.80
C MET A 1 12.68 -2.18 -10.36
N SER A 2 11.84 -1.70 -9.43
CA SER A 2 12.03 -1.93 -7.99
C SER A 2 11.79 -3.40 -7.61
N ASP A 3 12.55 -3.95 -6.67
CA ASP A 3 12.44 -5.29 -6.05
C ASP A 3 11.01 -5.74 -5.69
N VAL A 4 10.10 -4.78 -5.51
CA VAL A 4 8.67 -5.03 -5.29
C VAL A 4 8.00 -5.69 -6.50
N VAL A 5 8.40 -5.32 -7.72
CA VAL A 5 7.89 -5.90 -8.97
C VAL A 5 8.36 -7.35 -9.13
N GLU A 6 9.64 -7.63 -8.85
CA GLU A 6 10.17 -9.00 -8.86
C GLU A 6 9.49 -9.90 -7.82
N ARG A 7 9.28 -9.40 -6.60
CA ARG A 7 8.59 -10.15 -5.54
C ARG A 7 7.10 -10.34 -5.79
N THR A 8 6.46 -9.42 -6.53
CA THR A 8 5.06 -9.58 -6.92
C THR A 8 4.92 -10.58 -8.07
N LEU A 9 5.91 -10.61 -8.97
CA LEU A 9 5.97 -11.56 -10.09
C LEU A 9 6.29 -13.00 -9.64
N SER A 10 7.07 -13.19 -8.56
CA SER A 10 7.42 -14.53 -8.06
C SER A 10 6.29 -15.25 -7.32
N VAL A 11 5.24 -14.54 -6.89
CA VAL A 11 4.07 -15.11 -6.18
C VAL A 11 2.95 -15.53 -7.14
N LEU A 12 2.93 -14.98 -8.35
CA LEU A 12 1.92 -15.30 -9.38
C LEU A 12 1.81 -16.78 -9.78
N PRO A 13 2.89 -17.59 -9.82
CA PRO A 13 2.79 -19.00 -10.19
C PRO A 13 1.98 -19.83 -9.17
N GLY A 14 2.03 -19.48 -7.89
CA GLY A 14 1.31 -20.22 -6.82
C GLY A 14 -0.20 -19.99 -6.84
N LEU A 15 -0.65 -18.82 -7.31
CA LEU A 15 -2.07 -18.48 -7.47
C LEU A 15 -2.70 -19.08 -8.72
N LEU A 16 -1.89 -19.41 -9.73
CA LEU A 16 -2.33 -20.02 -10.99
C LEU A 16 -2.31 -21.56 -10.97
N GLY A 17 -1.84 -22.17 -9.87
CA GLY A 17 -1.55 -23.59 -9.76
C GLY A 17 -2.56 -24.45 -8.98
N GLN A 18 -3.72 -23.94 -8.54
CA GLN A 18 -4.73 -24.82 -7.93
C GLN A 18 -5.42 -25.66 -9.01
N HIS A 19 -4.86 -26.84 -9.22
CA HIS A 19 -5.38 -27.94 -10.02
C HIS A 19 -6.52 -28.61 -9.24
N ASP A 20 -7.78 -28.50 -9.71
CA ASP A 20 -8.88 -29.34 -9.23
C ASP A 20 -8.55 -30.83 -9.49
N PRO A 21 -8.53 -31.71 -8.48
CA PRO A 21 -8.28 -33.12 -8.70
C PRO A 21 -9.60 -33.83 -9.02
N GLY A 22 -9.85 -34.12 -10.31
CA GLY A 22 -10.88 -35.09 -10.69
C GLY A 22 -11.52 -34.88 -12.05
N ALA A 23 -10.88 -35.36 -13.12
CA ALA A 23 -11.56 -35.86 -14.31
C ALA A 23 -10.59 -36.73 -15.13
N GLY A 24 -10.91 -38.02 -15.25
CA GLY A 24 -10.17 -39.00 -16.06
C GLY A 24 -10.30 -38.77 -17.57
N PRO A 25 -9.58 -39.56 -18.38
CA PRO A 25 -9.39 -39.29 -19.79
C PRO A 25 -10.57 -39.80 -20.62
N GLY A 26 -11.31 -38.89 -21.26
CA GLY A 26 -12.28 -39.25 -22.29
C GLY A 26 -13.46 -38.29 -22.42
N SER A 27 -13.30 -37.21 -23.19
CA SER A 27 -14.32 -36.79 -24.17
C SER A 27 -13.76 -35.69 -25.08
N ALA A 28 -13.92 -35.91 -26.37
CA ALA A 28 -13.60 -34.95 -27.42
C ALA A 28 -14.76 -33.94 -27.59
N GLY A 29 -14.43 -32.70 -27.96
CA GLY A 29 -15.35 -31.79 -28.67
C GLY A 29 -15.67 -30.47 -27.97
N GLY A 30 -15.14 -29.37 -28.51
CA GLY A 30 -15.63 -28.01 -28.26
C GLY A 30 -14.61 -26.92 -28.63
N PRO A 31 -14.90 -26.00 -29.57
CA PRO A 31 -13.99 -24.91 -29.89
C PRO A 31 -14.08 -23.81 -28.82
N GLY A 32 -12.94 -23.30 -28.37
CA GLY A 32 -12.88 -22.02 -27.67
C GLY A 32 -13.01 -22.10 -26.15
N ARG A 33 -11.92 -22.40 -25.47
CA ARG A 33 -11.66 -21.94 -24.10
C ARG A 33 -10.15 -21.86 -23.83
N VAL A 34 -9.45 -21.02 -24.62
CA VAL A 34 -8.08 -20.62 -24.27
C VAL A 34 -8.18 -19.48 -23.26
N SER A 35 -8.15 -19.83 -21.98
CA SER A 35 -8.16 -18.87 -20.87
C SER A 35 -7.02 -17.85 -21.06
N ALA A 36 -7.27 -16.56 -20.89
CA ALA A 36 -6.24 -15.51 -21.04
C ALA A 36 -4.98 -15.77 -20.17
N THR A 37 -5.17 -16.46 -19.04
CA THR A 37 -4.09 -16.94 -18.16
C THR A 37 -3.16 -17.98 -18.81
N SER A 38 -3.65 -18.80 -19.75
CA SER A 38 -2.81 -19.80 -20.42
C SER A 38 -1.88 -19.18 -21.46
N ARG A 39 -2.29 -18.08 -22.11
CA ARG A 39 -1.46 -17.35 -23.10
C ARG A 39 -0.35 -16.54 -22.45
N LEU A 40 -0.64 -15.80 -21.37
CA LEU A 40 0.40 -15.10 -20.62
C LEU A 40 1.39 -16.10 -20.01
N GLY A 41 0.88 -17.20 -19.45
CA GLY A 41 1.72 -18.26 -18.90
C GLY A 41 2.61 -18.95 -19.95
N SER A 42 2.12 -19.17 -21.18
CA SER A 42 2.94 -19.71 -22.27
C SER A 42 4.02 -18.72 -22.71
N LEU A 43 3.67 -17.43 -22.82
CA LEU A 43 4.62 -16.38 -23.20
C LEU A 43 5.78 -16.28 -22.20
N ILE A 44 5.48 -16.26 -20.90
CA ILE A 44 6.50 -16.19 -19.85
C ILE A 44 7.44 -17.40 -19.92
N ARG A 45 6.89 -18.61 -20.12
CA ARG A 45 7.70 -19.83 -20.28
C ARG A 45 8.58 -19.77 -21.53
N SER A 46 8.06 -19.26 -22.64
CA SER A 46 8.82 -19.08 -23.87
C SER A 46 9.95 -18.08 -23.69
N ILE A 47 9.72 -16.94 -23.00
CA ILE A 47 10.76 -15.95 -22.71
C ILE A 47 11.84 -16.54 -21.78
N THR A 48 11.44 -17.25 -20.73
CA THR A 48 12.38 -17.82 -19.74
C THR A 48 13.22 -18.95 -20.34
N ALA A 49 12.76 -19.60 -21.42
CA ALA A 49 13.50 -20.63 -22.12
C ALA A 49 14.57 -20.08 -23.07
N LEU A 50 14.58 -18.78 -23.37
CA LEU A 50 15.54 -18.16 -24.28
C LEU A 50 16.83 -17.81 -23.53
N THR A 51 17.96 -18.06 -24.18
CA THR A 51 19.30 -17.80 -23.62
C THR A 51 19.98 -16.60 -24.28
N SER A 52 19.44 -16.10 -25.40
CA SER A 52 19.97 -14.97 -26.16
C SER A 52 19.02 -13.77 -26.12
N LYS A 53 19.55 -12.61 -25.77
CA LYS A 53 18.82 -11.33 -25.75
C LYS A 53 18.21 -10.98 -27.13
N HIS A 54 18.87 -11.35 -28.21
CA HIS A 54 18.38 -11.06 -29.56
C HIS A 54 17.12 -11.89 -29.91
N GLU A 55 17.07 -13.15 -29.46
CA GLU A 55 15.90 -14.01 -29.66
C GLU A 55 14.72 -13.56 -28.79
N GLU A 56 15.02 -13.10 -27.58
CA GLU A 56 14.02 -12.49 -26.69
C GLU A 56 13.39 -11.25 -27.33
N GLU A 57 14.21 -10.32 -27.83
CA GLU A 57 13.73 -9.11 -28.51
C GLU A 57 12.88 -9.44 -29.76
N LYS A 58 13.27 -10.46 -30.53
CA LYS A 58 12.52 -10.93 -31.70
C LYS A 58 11.16 -11.52 -31.32
N LEU A 59 11.11 -12.35 -30.27
CA LEU A 59 9.85 -12.93 -29.78
C LEU A 59 8.92 -11.82 -29.25
N ILE A 60 9.46 -10.86 -28.50
CA ILE A 60 8.71 -9.72 -27.98
C ILE A 60 8.16 -8.87 -29.13
N GLN A 61 8.94 -8.58 -30.17
CA GLN A 61 8.47 -7.83 -31.33
C GLN A 61 7.38 -8.57 -32.12
N GLN A 62 7.49 -9.90 -32.23
CA GLN A 62 6.48 -10.73 -32.88
C GLN A 62 5.14 -10.69 -32.11
N GLU A 63 5.19 -10.85 -30.80
CA GLU A 63 4.01 -10.76 -29.94
C GLU A 63 3.42 -9.34 -29.91
N LEU A 64 4.26 -8.30 -29.88
CA LEU A 64 3.80 -6.92 -29.97
C LEU A 64 3.07 -6.65 -31.29
N THR A 65 3.57 -7.21 -32.40
CA THR A 65 2.93 -7.07 -33.72
C THR A 65 1.61 -7.82 -33.76
N SER A 66 1.56 -9.04 -33.21
CA SER A 66 0.33 -9.84 -33.05
C SER A 66 -0.72 -9.15 -32.17
N LEU A 67 -0.27 -8.51 -31.08
CA LEU A 67 -1.12 -7.67 -30.24
C LEU A 67 -1.61 -6.47 -31.03
N LYS A 68 -0.73 -5.72 -31.72
CA LYS A 68 -1.12 -4.54 -32.50
C LYS A 68 -2.14 -4.85 -33.59
N THR A 69 -2.07 -6.01 -34.24
CA THR A 69 -3.08 -6.45 -35.23
C THR A 69 -4.39 -6.85 -34.57
N THR A 70 -4.34 -7.53 -33.42
CA THR A 70 -5.52 -7.87 -32.61
C THR A 70 -6.23 -6.60 -32.11
N VAL A 71 -5.47 -5.57 -31.75
CA VAL A 71 -5.96 -4.28 -31.25
C VAL A 71 -6.52 -3.40 -32.37
N SER A 72 -5.93 -3.46 -33.56
CA SER A 72 -6.41 -2.71 -34.73
C SER A 72 -7.68 -3.31 -35.35
N ALA A 73 -8.10 -4.51 -34.91
CA ALA A 73 -9.33 -5.13 -35.38
C ALA A 73 -10.57 -4.38 -34.83
N PRO A 74 -11.65 -4.23 -35.63
CA PRO A 74 -12.85 -3.46 -35.25
C PRO A 74 -13.55 -3.96 -33.97
N THR A 75 -13.25 -5.19 -33.53
CA THR A 75 -13.81 -5.86 -32.37
C THR A 75 -13.05 -5.62 -31.06
N THR A 76 -11.90 -4.94 -31.06
CA THR A 76 -11.05 -4.84 -29.86
C THR A 76 -10.39 -3.47 -29.78
N THR A 77 -11.17 -2.46 -29.45
CA THR A 77 -10.76 -1.07 -29.58
C THR A 77 -9.64 -0.58 -28.66
N LEU A 78 -9.08 -1.24 -27.64
CA LEU A 78 -8.05 -0.75 -26.66
C LEU A 78 -8.07 0.72 -26.14
N VAL A 79 -9.04 1.53 -26.52
CA VAL A 79 -9.72 2.53 -25.69
C VAL A 79 -10.81 1.81 -24.86
N SER A 80 -10.92 0.49 -25.07
CA SER A 80 -11.85 -0.45 -24.46
C SER A 80 -11.22 -1.24 -23.31
N SER A 81 -10.21 -0.74 -22.62
CA SER A 81 -9.95 -1.18 -21.23
C SER A 81 -10.80 -0.39 -20.23
N VAL A 82 -11.21 0.83 -20.63
CA VAL A 82 -12.12 1.70 -19.87
C VAL A 82 -13.51 1.75 -20.54
N SER A 83 -13.58 1.72 -21.88
CA SER A 83 -14.87 1.70 -22.61
C SER A 83 -15.52 0.31 -22.74
N CYS A 84 -14.80 -0.81 -22.53
CA CYS A 84 -15.43 -2.15 -22.50
C CYS A 84 -16.43 -2.28 -21.36
N TYR A 85 -16.30 -1.46 -20.30
CA TYR A 85 -17.23 -1.48 -19.19
C TYR A 85 -18.65 -1.11 -19.60
N LYS A 86 -18.83 -0.21 -20.61
CA LYS A 86 -20.17 0.20 -21.07
C LYS A 86 -20.77 -0.68 -22.16
N LEU A 87 -19.98 -1.31 -23.02
CA LEU A 87 -20.52 -2.14 -24.11
C LEU A 87 -20.85 -3.58 -23.65
N TRP A 88 -20.23 -4.06 -22.57
CA TRP A 88 -20.45 -5.41 -22.04
C TRP A 88 -21.54 -5.50 -20.96
N GLU A 89 -22.09 -4.36 -20.50
CA GLU A 89 -23.25 -4.31 -19.60
C GLU A 89 -24.55 -4.70 -20.31
N GLN A 90 -24.59 -4.63 -21.66
CA GLN A 90 -25.78 -4.99 -22.45
C GLN A 90 -25.87 -6.48 -22.85
N GLN A 91 -24.85 -7.31 -22.62
CA GLN A 91 -24.77 -8.64 -23.26
C GLN A 91 -24.55 -9.84 -22.33
N SER A 92 -24.44 -9.71 -21.00
CA SER A 92 -24.13 -10.90 -20.18
C SER A 92 -24.98 -11.08 -18.94
N LYS A 93 -25.99 -11.96 -19.05
CA LYS A 93 -26.71 -12.57 -17.92
C LYS A 93 -25.89 -13.68 -17.21
N GLY A 94 -24.56 -13.61 -17.18
CA GLY A 94 -23.75 -14.69 -16.59
C GLY A 94 -22.24 -14.45 -16.44
N GLY A 95 -21.77 -13.25 -16.06
CA GLY A 95 -20.34 -12.94 -16.17
C GLY A 95 -19.71 -11.96 -15.17
N GLU A 96 -20.26 -11.74 -13.97
CA GLU A 96 -19.71 -10.74 -13.02
C GLU A 96 -18.21 -10.95 -12.70
N LYS A 97 -17.75 -12.20 -12.53
CA LYS A 97 -16.34 -12.49 -12.19
C LYS A 97 -15.35 -12.18 -13.32
N GLN A 98 -15.75 -12.38 -14.57
CA GLN A 98 -14.89 -12.11 -15.75
C GLN A 98 -14.80 -10.62 -16.07
N CYS A 99 -15.86 -9.86 -15.80
CA CYS A 99 -15.87 -8.41 -15.97
C CYS A 99 -14.93 -7.72 -14.95
N LEU A 100 -14.94 -8.16 -13.68
CA LEU A 100 -14.07 -7.61 -12.64
C LEU A 100 -12.57 -7.84 -12.91
N LEU A 101 -12.20 -9.02 -13.43
CA LEU A 101 -10.83 -9.32 -13.85
C LEU A 101 -10.36 -8.39 -14.97
N LEU A 102 -11.23 -8.08 -15.92
CA LEU A 102 -10.92 -7.16 -17.01
C LEU A 102 -10.72 -5.72 -16.50
N SER A 103 -11.57 -5.27 -15.58
CA SER A 103 -11.44 -3.97 -14.92
C SER A 103 -10.12 -3.88 -14.13
N PHE A 104 -9.75 -4.93 -13.39
CA PHE A 104 -8.47 -4.97 -12.65
C PHE A 104 -7.25 -4.84 -13.59
N ILE A 105 -7.23 -5.60 -14.68
CA ILE A 105 -6.15 -5.54 -15.68
C ILE A 105 -6.13 -4.18 -16.39
N GLY A 106 -7.30 -3.61 -16.69
CA GLY A 106 -7.42 -2.29 -17.29
C GLY A 106 -6.86 -1.19 -16.39
N TYR A 107 -7.23 -1.19 -15.11
CA TYR A 107 -6.71 -0.26 -14.12
C TYR A 107 -5.20 -0.42 -13.90
N LEU A 108 -4.70 -1.66 -13.83
CA LEU A 108 -3.26 -1.91 -13.74
C LEU A 108 -2.51 -1.39 -14.97
N ALA A 109 -3.03 -1.65 -16.17
CA ALA A 109 -2.43 -1.13 -17.41
C ALA A 109 -2.39 0.40 -17.42
N VAL A 110 -3.47 1.05 -16.95
CA VAL A 110 -3.51 2.50 -16.83
C VAL A 110 -2.43 3.02 -15.89
N SER A 111 -2.26 2.41 -14.72
CA SER A 111 -1.21 2.80 -13.77
C SER A 111 0.22 2.62 -14.31
N LEU A 112 0.44 1.68 -15.23
CA LEU A 112 1.77 1.36 -15.76
C LEU A 112 2.11 2.16 -17.02
N PHE A 113 1.13 2.44 -17.88
CA PHE A 113 1.36 2.99 -19.21
C PHE A 113 0.91 4.44 -19.40
N LEU A 114 -0.02 4.95 -18.58
CA LEU A 114 -0.45 6.35 -18.72
C LEU A 114 0.38 7.29 -17.86
N HIS A 115 0.73 8.43 -18.45
CA HIS A 115 1.34 9.57 -17.78
C HIS A 115 0.28 10.62 -17.40
N GLU A 116 0.58 11.45 -16.40
CA GLU A 116 -0.34 12.44 -15.80
C GLU A 116 -0.94 13.47 -16.79
N ASN A 117 -0.33 13.64 -17.98
CA ASN A 117 -0.76 14.61 -19.00
C ASN A 117 -1.49 13.97 -20.20
N HIS A 118 -1.82 12.68 -20.16
CA HIS A 118 -2.40 11.99 -21.31
C HIS A 118 -3.92 12.25 -21.42
N GLU A 119 -4.43 12.61 -22.61
CA GLU A 119 -5.84 12.96 -22.84
C GLU A 119 -6.84 11.86 -22.43
N LEU A 120 -6.46 10.59 -22.59
CA LEU A 120 -7.20 9.41 -22.13
C LEU A 120 -7.49 9.39 -20.60
N LEU A 121 -6.80 10.17 -19.78
CA LEU A 121 -7.12 10.30 -18.36
C LEU A 121 -8.50 10.90 -18.12
N LEU A 122 -9.01 11.75 -19.02
CA LEU A 122 -10.37 12.29 -18.89
C LEU A 122 -11.43 11.19 -18.98
N LEU A 123 -11.22 10.20 -19.87
CA LEU A 123 -12.11 9.05 -20.00
C LEU A 123 -12.02 8.13 -18.77
N LEU A 124 -10.83 7.97 -18.21
CA LEU A 124 -10.60 7.24 -16.97
C LEU A 124 -11.37 7.88 -15.81
N VAL A 125 -11.31 9.21 -15.67
CA VAL A 125 -12.00 9.94 -14.58
C VAL A 125 -13.50 9.68 -14.62
N ASN A 126 -14.13 9.70 -15.80
CA ASN A 126 -15.55 9.41 -15.94
C ASN A 126 -15.91 7.99 -15.46
N THR A 127 -15.01 7.04 -15.68
CA THR A 127 -15.21 5.64 -15.25
C THR A 127 -14.95 5.47 -13.75
N VAL A 128 -13.92 6.13 -13.23
CA VAL A 128 -13.65 6.20 -11.79
C VAL A 128 -14.84 6.79 -11.04
N VAL A 129 -15.46 7.86 -11.55
CA VAL A 129 -16.67 8.45 -10.95
C VAL A 129 -17.82 7.44 -10.91
N LYS A 130 -18.07 6.72 -12.01
CA LYS A 130 -19.09 5.64 -12.07
C LYS A 130 -18.79 4.56 -11.03
N ASP A 131 -17.55 4.08 -10.98
CA ASP A 131 -17.13 2.99 -10.10
C ASP A 131 -17.15 3.39 -8.62
N LEU A 132 -16.83 4.64 -8.28
CA LEU A 132 -16.95 5.17 -6.92
C LEU A 132 -18.42 5.26 -6.45
N GLN A 133 -19.36 5.43 -7.37
CA GLN A 133 -20.79 5.47 -7.08
C GLN A 133 -21.44 4.07 -7.08
N SER A 134 -20.71 3.05 -7.52
CA SER A 134 -21.21 1.67 -7.53
C SER A 134 -21.48 1.14 -6.12
N THR A 135 -22.38 0.15 -6.03
CA THR A 135 -22.61 -0.62 -4.80
C THR A 135 -21.61 -1.75 -4.62
N ASN A 136 -20.80 -2.05 -5.65
CA ASN A 136 -19.85 -3.15 -5.64
C ASN A 136 -18.55 -2.73 -4.95
N LEU A 137 -18.22 -3.42 -3.84
CA LEU A 137 -17.03 -3.14 -3.06
C LEU A 137 -15.73 -3.24 -3.87
N VAL A 138 -15.67 -4.15 -4.84
CA VAL A 138 -14.46 -4.37 -5.66
C VAL A 138 -14.24 -3.21 -6.61
N GLU A 139 -15.29 -2.73 -7.27
CA GLU A 139 -15.24 -1.59 -8.19
C GLU A 139 -14.81 -0.31 -7.46
N VAL A 140 -15.43 -0.02 -6.31
CA VAL A 140 -15.02 1.11 -5.45
C VAL A 140 -13.56 0.98 -5.02
N CYS A 141 -13.12 -0.22 -4.62
CA CYS A 141 -11.73 -0.45 -4.22
C CYS A 141 -10.73 -0.26 -5.37
N MET A 142 -11.07 -0.71 -6.58
CA MET A 142 -10.23 -0.52 -7.76
C MET A 142 -10.13 0.96 -8.13
N ALA A 143 -11.26 1.66 -8.17
CA ALA A 143 -11.32 3.09 -8.44
C ALA A 143 -10.46 3.88 -7.43
N LEU A 144 -10.61 3.65 -6.13
CA LEU A 144 -9.79 4.30 -5.10
C LEU A 144 -8.31 3.98 -5.20
N THR A 145 -7.95 2.76 -5.64
CA THR A 145 -6.54 2.37 -5.82
C THR A 145 -5.90 3.19 -6.93
N ILE A 146 -6.63 3.43 -8.02
CA ILE A 146 -6.13 4.18 -9.18
C ILE A 146 -6.04 5.66 -8.88
N VAL A 147 -7.05 6.21 -8.21
CA VAL A 147 -7.01 7.59 -7.72
C VAL A 147 -5.80 7.84 -6.81
N SER A 148 -5.42 6.84 -5.99
CA SER A 148 -4.24 6.94 -5.12
C SER A 148 -2.91 6.92 -5.89
N GLN A 149 -2.91 6.47 -7.14
CA GLN A 149 -1.71 6.34 -7.98
C GLN A 149 -1.57 7.50 -8.97
N ILE A 150 -2.60 7.70 -9.80
CA ILE A 150 -2.61 8.66 -10.90
C ILE A 150 -3.96 9.38 -10.97
N PHE A 151 -3.93 10.71 -10.98
CA PHE A 151 -5.14 11.49 -11.12
C PHE A 151 -4.84 12.90 -11.66
N PRO A 152 -5.59 13.40 -12.67
CA PRO A 152 -5.37 14.74 -13.22
C PRO A 152 -5.85 15.82 -12.25
N ARG A 153 -5.07 16.90 -12.11
CA ARG A 153 -5.30 17.97 -11.13
C ARG A 153 -6.63 18.68 -11.35
N GLU A 154 -7.01 18.87 -12.59
CA GLU A 154 -8.17 19.64 -13.04
C GLU A 154 -9.49 18.97 -12.63
N MET A 155 -9.46 17.64 -12.45
CA MET A 155 -10.65 16.85 -12.12
C MET A 155 -10.79 16.56 -10.63
N ILE A 156 -9.82 16.95 -9.79
CA ILE A 156 -9.85 16.75 -8.34
C ILE A 156 -11.15 17.27 -7.71
N PRO A 157 -11.64 18.50 -8.03
CA PRO A 157 -12.86 19.03 -7.44
C PRO A 157 -14.12 18.19 -7.72
N ALA A 158 -14.17 17.47 -8.84
CA ALA A 158 -15.31 16.63 -9.20
C ALA A 158 -15.35 15.32 -8.38
N VAL A 159 -14.19 14.78 -8.02
CA VAL A 159 -14.07 13.48 -7.35
C VAL A 159 -13.88 13.61 -5.84
N LEU A 160 -13.33 14.72 -5.37
CA LEU A 160 -13.07 14.99 -3.95
C LEU A 160 -14.30 14.74 -3.05
N PRO A 161 -15.53 15.23 -3.36
CA PRO A 161 -16.70 14.97 -2.52
C PRO A 161 -17.05 13.48 -2.43
N LEU A 162 -16.85 12.72 -3.51
CA LEU A 162 -17.12 11.28 -3.54
C LEU A 162 -16.14 10.52 -2.64
N ILE A 163 -14.86 10.89 -2.63
CA ILE A 163 -13.86 10.26 -1.75
C ILE A 163 -14.15 10.61 -0.28
N GLU A 164 -14.53 11.85 0.00
CA GLU A 164 -14.89 12.28 1.35
C GLU A 164 -16.10 11.52 1.90
N ASP A 165 -17.09 11.21 1.06
CA ASP A 165 -18.20 10.32 1.41
C ASP A 165 -17.69 8.92 1.76
N LYS A 166 -16.76 8.37 0.96
CA LYS A 166 -16.18 7.03 1.21
C LYS A 166 -15.38 6.91 2.50
N LEU A 167 -14.94 8.01 3.10
CA LEU A 167 -14.32 7.99 4.44
C LEU A 167 -15.29 7.54 5.54
N GLN A 168 -16.61 7.62 5.32
CA GLN A 168 -17.63 7.21 6.30
C GLN A 168 -18.24 5.85 5.97
N HIS A 169 -17.67 5.13 5.00
CA HIS A 169 -18.21 3.86 4.54
C HIS A 169 -18.15 2.78 5.63
N SER A 170 -19.12 1.86 5.65
CA SER A 170 -19.22 0.78 6.65
C SER A 170 -17.99 -0.14 6.65
N LYS A 171 -17.46 -0.44 5.46
CA LYS A 171 -16.27 -1.29 5.24
C LYS A 171 -14.95 -0.52 5.42
N GLU A 172 -14.09 -1.04 6.28
CA GLU A 172 -12.77 -0.51 6.63
C GLU A 172 -11.80 -0.46 5.44
N ILE A 173 -11.85 -1.44 4.52
CA ILE A 173 -10.99 -1.45 3.33
C ILE A 173 -11.23 -0.24 2.43
N ILE A 174 -12.48 0.21 2.31
CA ILE A 174 -12.86 1.38 1.53
C ILE A 174 -12.38 2.64 2.24
N ARG A 175 -12.65 2.78 3.55
CA ARG A 175 -12.16 3.92 4.35
C ARG A 175 -10.64 4.06 4.24
N ARG A 176 -9.91 2.95 4.39
CA ARG A 176 -8.44 2.91 4.28
C ARG A 176 -7.95 3.39 2.91
N LYS A 177 -8.56 2.93 1.82
CA LYS A 177 -8.18 3.35 0.46
C LYS A 177 -8.60 4.80 0.18
N ALA A 178 -9.72 5.25 0.71
CA ALA A 178 -10.17 6.64 0.59
C ALA A 178 -9.20 7.61 1.29
N VAL A 179 -8.67 7.24 2.45
CA VAL A 179 -7.63 8.02 3.15
C VAL A 179 -6.36 8.16 2.29
N GLN A 180 -5.92 7.08 1.62
CA GLN A 180 -4.76 7.12 0.72
C GLN A 180 -5.02 7.98 -0.53
N ALA A 181 -6.21 7.85 -1.12
CA ALA A 181 -6.62 8.63 -2.27
C ALA A 181 -6.66 10.13 -1.94
N LEU A 182 -7.18 10.48 -0.77
CA LEU A 182 -7.23 11.87 -0.29
C LEU A 182 -5.83 12.44 -0.06
N TYR A 183 -4.90 11.64 0.44
CA TYR A 183 -3.50 12.05 0.57
C TYR A 183 -2.83 12.30 -0.78
N LYS A 184 -3.12 11.49 -1.81
CA LYS A 184 -2.62 11.77 -3.17
C LYS A 184 -3.14 13.12 -3.69
N PHE A 185 -4.40 13.47 -3.42
CA PHE A 185 -4.95 14.79 -3.78
C PHE A 185 -4.27 15.95 -3.05
N TYR A 186 -3.93 15.76 -1.77
CA TYR A 186 -3.12 16.70 -1.00
C TYR A 186 -1.76 16.97 -1.64
N LEU A 187 -1.09 15.92 -2.13
CA LEU A 187 0.20 16.06 -2.80
C LEU A 187 0.09 16.78 -4.16
N ILE A 188 -0.98 16.58 -4.91
CA ILE A 188 -1.16 17.20 -6.24
C ILE A 188 -1.60 18.68 -6.11
N ALA A 189 -2.56 18.97 -5.23
CA ALA A 189 -3.21 20.28 -5.16
C ALA A 189 -3.51 20.70 -3.71
N PRO A 190 -2.48 20.98 -2.88
CA PRO A 190 -2.67 21.28 -1.45
C PRO A 190 -3.61 22.46 -1.20
N ASN A 191 -3.62 23.46 -2.09
CA ASN A 191 -4.50 24.64 -2.00
C ASN A 191 -5.99 24.30 -2.09
N GLN A 192 -6.36 23.21 -2.78
CA GLN A 192 -7.76 22.83 -2.98
C GLN A 192 -8.31 21.97 -1.83
N VAL A 193 -7.44 21.44 -0.97
CA VAL A 193 -7.80 20.42 0.02
C VAL A 193 -7.37 20.78 1.43
N GLN A 194 -7.34 22.07 1.79
CA GLN A 194 -6.92 22.50 3.13
C GLN A 194 -7.82 21.97 4.26
N HIS A 195 -9.11 21.74 4.00
CA HIS A 195 -10.06 21.22 4.99
C HIS A 195 -9.90 19.71 5.28
N ILE A 196 -9.03 19.00 4.57
CA ILE A 196 -8.85 17.55 4.76
C ILE A 196 -8.12 17.19 6.06
N HIS A 197 -7.42 18.13 6.68
CA HIS A 197 -6.67 17.86 7.92
C HIS A 197 -7.61 17.33 9.01
N ASP A 198 -8.85 17.82 9.09
CA ASP A 198 -9.87 17.31 10.01
C ASP A 198 -10.29 15.87 9.67
N LYS A 199 -10.31 15.52 8.39
CA LYS A 199 -10.62 14.17 7.91
C LYS A 199 -9.51 13.19 8.28
N PHE A 200 -8.24 13.58 8.16
CA PHE A 200 -7.11 12.76 8.61
C PHE A 200 -7.10 12.59 10.14
N ARG A 201 -7.44 13.64 10.91
CA ARG A 201 -7.58 13.54 12.37
C ARG A 201 -8.68 12.53 12.75
N LYS A 202 -9.81 12.54 12.05
CA LYS A 202 -10.89 11.54 12.26
C LYS A 202 -10.43 10.13 11.89
N ALA A 203 -9.68 9.97 10.80
CA ALA A 203 -9.17 8.66 10.36
C ALA A 203 -8.08 8.09 11.29
N LEU A 204 -7.33 8.96 11.99
CA LEU A 204 -6.40 8.56 13.05
C LEU A 204 -7.12 7.94 14.25
N CYS A 205 -8.35 8.38 14.53
CA CYS A 205 -9.20 7.86 15.60
C CYS A 205 -10.25 6.83 15.09
N ASP A 206 -10.02 6.21 13.93
CA ASP A 206 -10.92 5.19 13.39
C ASP A 206 -10.99 3.96 14.31
N ARG A 207 -12.12 3.26 14.28
CA ARG A 207 -12.34 2.04 15.06
C ARG A 207 -11.48 0.88 14.54
N ASP A 208 -11.17 0.89 13.25
CA ASP A 208 -10.33 -0.11 12.61
C ASP A 208 -8.86 0.30 12.64
N ALA A 209 -8.01 -0.59 13.16
CA ALA A 209 -6.58 -0.37 13.27
C ALA A 209 -5.88 -0.25 11.90
N GLY A 210 -6.45 -0.83 10.84
CA GLY A 210 -5.93 -0.74 9.48
C GLY A 210 -6.15 0.64 8.85
N VAL A 211 -7.26 1.31 9.15
CA VAL A 211 -7.52 2.69 8.74
C VAL A 211 -6.64 3.66 9.53
N MET A 212 -6.52 3.46 10.85
CA MET A 212 -5.59 4.20 11.70
C MET A 212 -4.14 4.07 11.18
N ALA A 213 -3.70 2.84 10.85
CA ALA A 213 -2.38 2.56 10.30
C ALA A 213 -2.09 3.34 8.99
N ALA A 214 -3.05 3.38 8.07
CA ALA A 214 -2.88 4.14 6.84
C ALA A 214 -2.76 5.65 7.11
N SER A 215 -3.53 6.16 8.07
CA SER A 215 -3.44 7.56 8.51
C SER A 215 -2.10 7.87 9.17
N LEU A 216 -1.57 6.97 10.00
CA LEU A 216 -0.25 7.10 10.63
C LEU A 216 0.87 7.20 9.58
N HIS A 217 0.80 6.40 8.52
CA HIS A 217 1.78 6.47 7.43
C HIS A 217 1.78 7.85 6.75
N ILE A 218 0.60 8.44 6.55
CA ILE A 218 0.45 9.78 5.99
C ILE A 218 1.02 10.83 6.95
N TYR A 219 0.68 10.77 8.24
CA TYR A 219 1.22 11.67 9.24
C TYR A 219 2.74 11.62 9.31
N LEU A 220 3.36 10.43 9.18
CA LEU A 220 4.82 10.34 9.15
C LEU A 220 5.43 11.17 8.02
N GLN A 221 4.82 11.21 6.83
CA GLN A 221 5.33 12.03 5.73
C GLN A 221 5.08 13.52 5.97
N MET A 222 3.87 13.89 6.41
CA MET A 222 3.52 15.30 6.68
C MET A 222 4.36 15.90 7.82
N ILE A 223 4.66 15.11 8.86
CA ILE A 223 5.49 15.53 10.00
C ILE A 223 6.96 15.66 9.59
N LYS A 224 7.45 14.85 8.64
CA LYS A 224 8.80 15.05 8.08
C LYS A 224 8.95 16.39 7.37
N GLU A 225 7.90 16.84 6.68
CA GLU A 225 7.89 18.13 5.98
C GLU A 225 7.71 19.32 6.93
N ASN A 226 6.76 19.21 7.88
CA ASN A 226 6.50 20.27 8.86
C ASN A 226 6.20 19.68 10.26
N PRO A 227 7.21 19.43 11.10
CA PRO A 227 7.01 18.89 12.45
C PRO A 227 6.21 19.84 13.37
N SER A 228 6.38 21.15 13.19
CA SER A 228 5.82 22.16 14.10
C SER A 228 4.29 22.20 14.11
N GLY A 229 3.66 21.90 12.97
CA GLY A 229 2.21 21.94 12.79
C GLY A 229 1.43 20.78 13.45
N TYR A 230 2.11 19.75 13.95
CA TYR A 230 1.48 18.53 14.47
C TYR A 230 1.86 18.19 15.92
N LYS A 231 2.52 19.11 16.63
CA LYS A 231 2.94 18.89 18.03
C LYS A 231 1.75 18.67 18.97
N ASP A 232 0.60 19.27 18.66
CA ASP A 232 -0.67 19.08 19.37
C ASP A 232 -1.16 17.63 19.36
N LEU A 233 -0.80 16.85 18.33
CA LEU A 233 -1.18 15.44 18.20
C LEU A 233 -0.26 14.48 18.97
N THR A 234 0.81 14.97 19.59
CA THR A 234 1.78 14.13 20.32
C THR A 234 1.11 13.23 21.36
N GLY A 235 0.20 13.79 22.17
CA GLY A 235 -0.51 13.03 23.20
C GLY A 235 -1.34 11.88 22.60
N SER A 236 -1.92 12.08 21.42
CA SER A 236 -2.65 11.05 20.69
C SER A 236 -1.70 9.95 20.21
N PHE A 237 -0.56 10.29 19.61
CA PHE A 237 0.43 9.29 19.16
C PHE A 237 1.01 8.48 20.32
N VAL A 238 1.30 9.12 21.46
CA VAL A 238 1.73 8.44 22.69
C VAL A 238 0.66 7.47 23.18
N THR A 239 -0.60 7.88 23.18
CA THR A 239 -1.72 7.02 23.62
C THR A 239 -1.88 5.82 22.69
N ILE A 240 -1.82 6.04 21.37
CA ILE A 240 -1.87 4.96 20.38
C ILE A 240 -0.69 4.00 20.58
N LEU A 241 0.53 4.49 20.76
CA LEU A 241 1.71 3.64 20.99
C LEU A 241 1.57 2.82 22.28
N LYS A 242 1.07 3.41 23.38
CA LYS A 242 0.78 2.69 24.62
C LYS A 242 -0.24 1.57 24.39
N GLN A 243 -1.27 1.79 23.56
CA GLN A 243 -2.26 0.76 23.23
C GLN A 243 -1.67 -0.36 22.37
N VAL A 244 -0.84 -0.02 21.37
CA VAL A 244 -0.16 -0.98 20.49
C VAL A 244 0.82 -1.85 21.28
N VAL A 245 1.72 -1.22 22.04
CA VAL A 245 2.69 -1.89 22.90
C VAL A 245 1.98 -2.74 23.97
N GLY A 246 0.84 -2.25 24.46
CA GLY A 246 -0.05 -2.95 25.38
C GLY A 246 -0.76 -4.18 24.79
N GLY A 247 -0.69 -4.42 23.48
CA GLY A 247 -1.35 -5.56 22.82
C GLY A 247 -2.87 -5.42 22.72
N LYS A 248 -3.41 -4.20 22.71
CA LYS A 248 -4.87 -3.95 22.63
C LYS A 248 -5.43 -4.05 21.21
N LEU A 249 -4.58 -4.20 20.21
CA LEU A 249 -5.00 -4.33 18.80
C LEU A 249 -5.43 -5.78 18.49
N PRO A 250 -6.22 -5.98 17.41
CA PRO A 250 -6.60 -7.33 16.97
C PRO A 250 -5.38 -8.22 16.71
N ILE A 251 -5.53 -9.52 16.98
CA ILE A 251 -4.45 -10.51 16.85
C ILE A 251 -3.88 -10.61 15.44
N ASP A 252 -4.65 -10.24 14.41
CA ASP A 252 -4.23 -10.19 13.01
C ASP A 252 -3.06 -9.22 12.76
N PHE A 253 -2.85 -8.25 13.66
CA PHE A 253 -1.71 -7.33 13.61
C PHE A 253 -0.47 -7.88 14.32
N ASN A 254 -0.56 -9.02 15.01
CA ASN A 254 0.58 -9.60 15.70
C ASN A 254 1.49 -10.32 14.70
N TYR A 255 2.79 -10.15 14.88
CA TYR A 255 3.80 -10.82 14.07
C TYR A 255 4.81 -11.49 15.00
N HIS A 256 4.92 -12.82 14.92
CA HIS A 256 5.73 -13.64 15.84
C HIS A 256 5.51 -13.26 17.32
N SER A 257 4.24 -13.19 17.74
CA SER A 257 3.83 -12.82 19.10
C SER A 257 4.18 -11.38 19.54
N VAL A 258 4.68 -10.55 18.63
CA VAL A 258 4.91 -9.11 18.87
C VAL A 258 3.74 -8.30 18.32
N PRO A 259 3.13 -7.38 19.10
CA PRO A 259 1.95 -6.65 18.66
C PRO A 259 2.29 -5.54 17.66
N ALA A 260 1.74 -5.60 16.45
CA ALA A 260 1.85 -4.60 15.39
C ALA A 260 3.23 -3.91 15.28
N PRO A 261 4.31 -4.66 15.05
CA PRO A 261 5.66 -4.13 15.15
C PRO A 261 5.95 -2.97 14.18
N TRP A 262 5.39 -3.02 12.96
CA TRP A 262 5.55 -1.92 12.00
C TRP A 262 4.86 -0.63 12.44
N LEU A 263 3.74 -0.71 13.16
CA LEU A 263 3.09 0.46 13.74
C LEU A 263 3.91 1.04 14.88
N GLN A 264 4.51 0.20 15.72
CA GLN A 264 5.41 0.67 16.78
C GLN A 264 6.58 1.45 16.18
N ILE A 265 7.26 0.90 15.16
CA ILE A 265 8.38 1.57 14.48
C ILE A 265 7.94 2.90 13.86
N GLN A 266 6.80 2.93 13.17
CA GLN A 266 6.28 4.17 12.58
C GLN A 266 5.94 5.23 13.63
N LEU A 267 5.30 4.83 14.73
CA LEU A 267 4.98 5.73 15.84
C LEU A 267 6.24 6.27 16.52
N LEU A 268 7.24 5.42 16.78
CA LEU A 268 8.52 5.83 17.34
C LEU A 268 9.20 6.89 16.43
N ARG A 269 9.22 6.67 15.11
CA ARG A 269 9.71 7.68 14.14
C ARG A 269 8.96 9.00 14.24
N ILE A 270 7.63 8.96 14.31
CA ILE A 270 6.80 10.16 14.45
C ILE A 270 7.16 10.90 15.74
N LEU A 271 7.24 10.18 16.86
CA LEU A 271 7.57 10.75 18.17
C LEU A 271 8.98 11.36 18.18
N GLY A 272 9.97 10.70 17.57
CA GLY A 272 11.33 11.25 17.45
C GLY A 272 11.38 12.57 16.68
N LEU A 273 10.58 12.70 15.61
CA LEU A 273 10.47 13.94 14.85
C LEU A 273 9.75 15.06 15.62
N LEU A 274 8.71 14.73 16.39
CA LEU A 274 7.93 15.70 17.15
C LEU A 274 8.64 16.20 18.43
N GLY A 275 9.39 15.31 19.10
CA GLY A 275 10.11 15.62 20.33
C GLY A 275 11.44 16.34 20.13
N LYS A 276 11.91 16.45 18.88
CA LYS A 276 13.14 17.17 18.55
C LYS A 276 13.03 18.65 18.96
N ASP A 277 14.03 19.12 19.70
CA ASP A 277 14.15 20.51 20.19
C ASP A 277 12.97 21.01 21.05
N ASP A 278 12.20 20.10 21.67
CA ASP A 278 11.04 20.45 22.50
C ASP A 278 10.95 19.62 23.79
N PRO A 279 11.28 20.19 24.96
CA PRO A 279 11.24 19.50 26.24
C PRO A 279 9.83 19.05 26.63
N ARG A 280 8.81 19.89 26.43
CA ARG A 280 7.43 19.60 26.85
C ARG A 280 6.86 18.42 26.08
N THR A 281 7.12 18.40 24.78
CA THR A 281 6.69 17.33 23.89
C THR A 281 7.45 16.02 24.19
N SER A 282 8.74 16.12 24.52
CA SER A 282 9.58 14.97 24.91
C SER A 282 9.13 14.34 26.23
N GLU A 283 8.72 15.14 27.23
CA GLU A 283 8.23 14.66 28.53
C GLU A 283 7.05 13.70 28.41
N LEU A 284 6.13 13.96 27.47
CA LEU A 284 4.97 13.11 27.21
C LEU A 284 5.37 11.71 26.70
N MET A 285 6.55 11.59 26.09
CA MET A 285 7.01 10.37 25.42
C MET A 285 7.85 9.46 26.34
N TYR A 286 8.44 9.99 27.41
CA TYR A 286 9.42 9.25 28.22
C TYR A 286 8.87 7.93 28.77
N ASP A 287 7.64 7.92 29.28
CA ASP A 287 7.03 6.72 29.86
C ASP A 287 6.77 5.63 28.80
N VAL A 288 6.33 6.02 27.60
CA VAL A 288 6.03 5.04 26.54
C VAL A 288 7.31 4.49 25.92
N LEU A 289 8.38 5.29 25.86
CA LEU A 289 9.70 4.83 25.44
C LEU A 289 10.30 3.84 26.44
N ASP A 290 10.16 4.11 27.74
CA ASP A 290 10.59 3.15 28.77
C ASP A 290 9.82 1.82 28.69
N GLU A 291 8.50 1.88 28.55
CA GLU A 291 7.67 0.68 28.40
C GLU A 291 8.04 -0.11 27.13
N SER A 292 8.33 0.58 26.02
CA SER A 292 8.74 -0.03 24.75
C SER A 292 10.10 -0.73 24.88
N LEU A 293 11.07 -0.12 25.59
CA LEU A 293 12.36 -0.76 25.88
C LEU A 293 12.22 -1.98 26.79
N ARG A 294 11.33 -1.93 27.79
CA ARG A 294 11.12 -3.05 28.74
C ARG A 294 10.44 -4.25 28.11
N ARG A 295 9.43 -4.03 27.26
CA ARG A 295 8.65 -5.10 26.62
C ARG A 295 9.33 -5.76 25.43
N ALA A 296 10.34 -5.12 24.87
CA ALA A 296 11.04 -5.65 23.72
C ALA A 296 11.99 -6.80 24.13
N GLU A 297 11.42 -8.01 24.21
CA GLU A 297 12.20 -9.23 24.45
C GLU A 297 13.10 -9.57 23.24
N ILE A 298 14.38 -9.84 23.54
CA ILE A 298 15.48 -9.94 22.58
C ILE A 298 15.50 -11.32 21.86
N ASN A 299 14.36 -11.76 21.33
CA ASN A 299 14.18 -13.12 20.80
C ASN A 299 14.06 -13.16 19.27
N HIS A 300 13.48 -12.13 18.65
CA HIS A 300 13.21 -12.09 17.21
C HIS A 300 13.80 -10.84 16.55
N ASN A 301 14.23 -10.95 15.28
CA ASN A 301 14.78 -9.85 14.47
C ASN A 301 13.87 -8.60 14.49
N ILE A 302 12.56 -8.80 14.50
CA ILE A 302 11.58 -7.70 14.53
C ILE A 302 11.66 -6.89 15.83
N THR A 303 11.93 -7.53 16.96
CA THR A 303 12.07 -6.85 18.25
C THR A 303 13.34 -6.00 18.31
N TYR A 304 14.42 -6.46 17.66
CA TYR A 304 15.63 -5.64 17.49
C TYR A 304 15.36 -4.39 16.64
N ALA A 305 14.52 -4.49 15.60
CA ALA A 305 14.15 -3.34 14.78
C ALA A 305 13.35 -2.30 15.59
N ILE A 306 12.42 -2.75 16.45
CA ILE A 306 11.70 -1.85 17.38
C ILE A 306 12.66 -1.20 18.37
N LEU A 307 13.56 -1.98 18.99
CA LEU A 307 14.55 -1.46 19.94
C LEU A 307 15.46 -0.42 19.30
N PHE A 308 15.95 -0.68 18.10
CA PHE A 308 16.79 0.27 17.38
C PHE A 308 16.05 1.58 17.13
N GLU A 309 14.82 1.52 16.62
CA GLU A 309 14.03 2.72 16.39
C GLU A 309 13.72 3.47 17.69
N CYS A 310 13.47 2.74 18.78
CA CYS A 310 13.24 3.33 20.10
C CYS A 310 14.50 4.04 20.61
N VAL A 311 15.67 3.44 20.41
CA VAL A 311 16.97 4.03 20.79
C VAL A 311 17.25 5.29 19.96
N GLN A 312 17.07 5.23 18.64
CA GLN A 312 17.18 6.39 17.74
C GLN A 312 16.25 7.54 18.17
N THR A 313 15.02 7.19 18.55
CA THR A 313 14.05 8.15 19.09
C THR A 313 14.57 8.80 20.37
N ILE A 314 15.08 8.03 21.33
CA ILE A 314 15.62 8.54 22.60
C ILE A 314 16.81 9.49 22.39
N TYR A 315 17.69 9.22 21.42
CA TYR A 315 18.80 10.12 21.10
C TYR A 315 18.39 11.40 20.38
N THR A 316 17.22 11.40 19.72
CA THR A 316 16.74 12.55 18.95
C THR A 316 15.93 13.54 19.81
N ILE A 317 15.21 13.04 20.82
CA ILE A 317 14.39 13.87 21.72
C ILE A 317 15.23 14.59 22.78
N TYR A 318 14.59 15.46 23.57
CA TYR A 318 15.27 16.14 24.67
C TYR A 318 15.82 15.13 25.70
N PRO A 319 17.11 15.22 26.08
CA PRO A 319 17.81 14.17 26.79
C PRO A 319 17.30 13.95 28.21
N LYS A 320 17.02 12.70 28.56
CA LYS A 320 16.75 12.24 29.94
C LYS A 320 17.78 11.19 30.33
N SER A 321 18.56 11.46 31.39
CA SER A 321 19.71 10.62 31.81
C SER A 321 19.36 9.14 31.94
N GLU A 322 18.25 8.83 32.62
CA GLU A 322 17.82 7.44 32.85
C GLU A 322 17.52 6.68 31.56
N LEU A 323 16.92 7.33 30.56
CA LEU A 323 16.59 6.72 29.28
C LEU A 323 17.84 6.55 28.41
N LEU A 324 18.74 7.53 28.44
CA LEU A 324 20.02 7.46 27.72
C LEU A 324 20.90 6.32 28.25
N GLU A 325 20.95 6.11 29.57
CA GLU A 325 21.67 4.97 30.15
C GLU A 325 21.08 3.62 29.71
N LYS A 326 19.74 3.50 29.67
CA LYS A 326 19.07 2.29 29.19
C LYS A 326 19.33 2.07 27.69
N ALA A 327 19.26 3.13 26.89
CA ALA A 327 19.57 3.09 25.46
C ALA A 327 21.02 2.66 25.19
N ALA A 328 21.99 3.24 25.91
CA ALA A 328 23.40 2.88 25.83
C ALA A 328 23.64 1.40 26.19
N LYS A 329 22.97 0.88 27.24
CA LYS A 329 23.01 -0.56 27.59
C LYS A 329 22.48 -1.44 26.46
N CYS A 330 21.42 -1.02 25.76
CA CYS A 330 20.88 -1.75 24.61
C CYS A 330 21.86 -1.77 23.43
N ILE A 331 22.49 -0.63 23.10
CA ILE A 331 23.52 -0.56 22.05
C ILE A 331 24.71 -1.44 22.40
N GLY A 332 25.18 -1.41 23.66
CA GLY A 332 26.26 -2.29 24.12
C GLY A 332 25.98 -3.76 23.82
N LYS A 333 24.74 -4.22 24.03
CA LYS A 333 24.32 -5.59 23.66
C LYS A 333 24.34 -5.84 22.15
N PHE A 334 24.02 -4.84 21.32
CA PHE A 334 24.07 -4.97 19.86
C PHE A 334 25.50 -5.07 19.34
N VAL A 335 26.41 -4.22 19.83
CA VAL A 335 27.82 -4.21 19.45
C VAL A 335 28.53 -5.51 19.88
N LEU A 336 28.21 -6.03 21.06
CA LEU A 336 28.78 -7.28 21.58
C LEU A 336 28.11 -8.55 21.01
N SER A 337 27.02 -8.41 20.25
CA SER A 337 26.28 -9.55 19.71
C SER A 337 27.13 -10.33 18.70
N PRO A 338 27.06 -11.68 18.65
CA PRO A 338 27.75 -12.47 17.64
C PRO A 338 27.16 -12.28 16.22
N LYS A 339 25.93 -11.75 16.09
CA LYS A 339 25.26 -11.58 14.79
C LYS A 339 25.76 -10.32 14.08
N ILE A 340 26.23 -10.48 12.84
CA ILE A 340 26.77 -9.38 12.00
C ILE A 340 25.76 -8.23 11.84
N ASN A 341 24.49 -8.55 11.55
CA ASN A 341 23.43 -7.55 11.37
C ASN A 341 23.26 -6.66 12.61
N LEU A 342 23.40 -7.23 13.81
CA LEU A 342 23.27 -6.49 15.07
C LEU A 342 24.54 -5.68 15.39
N LYS A 343 25.73 -6.21 15.07
CA LYS A 343 26.98 -5.44 15.17
C LYS A 343 26.96 -4.21 14.27
N TYR A 344 26.46 -4.37 13.04
CA TYR A 344 26.31 -3.28 12.09
C TYR A 344 25.32 -2.24 12.64
N LEU A 345 24.15 -2.69 13.10
CA LEU A 345 23.15 -1.82 13.71
C LEU A 345 23.70 -1.01 14.89
N GLY A 346 24.47 -1.64 15.78
CA GLY A 346 25.09 -0.97 16.91
C GLY A 346 26.21 0.01 16.56
N LYS A 347 26.75 -0.03 15.33
CA LYS A 347 27.72 0.96 14.83
C LYS A 347 27.05 2.14 14.09
N ASP A 348 25.91 1.88 13.45
CA ASP A 348 25.10 2.87 12.76
C ASP A 348 24.21 3.68 13.71
N THR A 349 24.06 3.23 14.96
CA THR A 349 23.36 3.95 16.04
C THR A 349 24.29 4.94 16.71
#